data_AF-A0AAV6ZAQ8-F1
#
_entry.id   AF-A0AAV6ZAQ8-F1
#
_cell.length_a   1.000
_cell.length_b   1.000
_cell.length_c   1.000
_cell.angle_alpha   90.00
_cell.angle_beta   90.00
_cell.angle_gamma   90.00
#
_symmetry.space_group_name_H-M   'P 1'
#
loop_
_entity.id
_entity.type
_entity.pdbx_description
1 polymer ?
#
loop_
_entity_poly.entity_id
_entity_poly.type
_entity_poly.pdbx_seq_one_letter_code
_entity_poly.pdbx_strand_id
1 'polypeptide(L)'
;MESYSSPDKPEYLPGHKVYVVDGGPQIQNEAQSTLLPLPDITLQTKTPSLKSTEVLYKIIDCIPVPRWKEMIRLLGVSDNNIERCMQENRHYKEAQYEMLSYWVHGAGSSQVARETLFNVLREMHLGGCVEKIQEFL
;
A
#
# COMPACT_ATOMS: atom_id res chain seq x y z
N MET A 1 -0.02 -51.65 -15.93
CA MET A 1 0.97 -51.27 -16.95
C MET A 1 0.46 -51.82 -18.25
N GLU A 2 -0.44 -51.10 -18.90
CA GLU A 2 -1.07 -51.55 -20.16
C GLU A 2 -1.17 -50.38 -21.13
N SER A 3 -0.93 -50.72 -22.38
CA SER A 3 -0.38 -49.89 -23.43
C SER A 3 -1.44 -49.17 -24.26
N TYR A 4 -1.02 -48.02 -24.77
CA TYR A 4 -1.40 -47.34 -26.01
C TYR A 4 -2.34 -48.07 -26.98
N SER A 5 -3.43 -47.38 -27.34
CA SER A 5 -4.15 -47.56 -28.59
C SER A 5 -4.26 -46.19 -29.28
N SER A 6 -3.79 -46.13 -30.53
CA SER A 6 -3.88 -45.03 -31.52
C SER A 6 -4.70 -45.61 -32.69
N PRO A 7 -5.46 -44.87 -33.54
CA PRO A 7 -5.08 -43.67 -34.32
C PRO A 7 -6.24 -42.63 -34.46
N ASP A 8 -6.07 -41.40 -34.99
CA ASP A 8 -6.27 -41.07 -36.42
C ASP A 8 -5.81 -39.60 -36.69
N LYS A 9 -4.94 -39.42 -37.69
CA LYS A 9 -4.61 -38.16 -38.41
C LYS A 9 -5.59 -38.05 -39.62
N PRO A 10 -5.69 -36.99 -40.46
CA PRO A 10 -4.79 -35.84 -40.72
C PRO A 10 -5.59 -34.51 -40.81
N GLU A 11 -5.12 -33.32 -41.18
CA GLU A 11 -4.58 -32.82 -42.46
C GLU A 11 -4.66 -31.27 -42.32
N TYR A 12 -3.65 -30.48 -42.63
CA TYR A 12 -3.61 -29.66 -43.86
C TYR A 12 -2.19 -29.11 -44.05
N LEU A 13 -1.78 -29.13 -45.32
CA LEU A 13 -0.46 -28.84 -45.88
C LEU A 13 -0.32 -27.32 -46.26
N PRO A 14 0.48 -26.89 -47.27
CA PRO A 14 1.85 -26.40 -47.10
C PRO A 14 2.13 -25.05 -47.82
N GLY A 15 3.33 -24.50 -47.62
CA GLY A 15 3.95 -23.52 -48.54
C GLY A 15 3.73 -22.05 -48.13
N HIS A 16 4.70 -21.14 -48.21
CA HIS A 16 5.83 -21.06 -49.13
C HIS A 16 6.98 -20.32 -48.45
N LYS A 17 8.22 -20.79 -48.66
CA LYS A 17 9.42 -19.96 -48.49
C LYS A 17 9.67 -19.19 -49.77
N VAL A 18 9.90 -17.89 -49.68
CA VAL A 18 10.53 -17.09 -50.74
C VAL A 18 11.69 -16.32 -50.09
N TYR A 19 12.86 -16.42 -50.73
CA TYR A 19 14.13 -15.85 -50.32
C TYR A 19 14.60 -14.79 -51.33
N VAL A 20 15.26 -13.73 -50.82
CA VAL A 20 16.23 -12.77 -51.42
C VAL A 20 15.72 -11.84 -52.55
N VAL A 21 16.18 -10.60 -52.82
CA VAL A 21 17.47 -9.85 -52.78
C VAL A 21 17.16 -8.33 -52.86
N ASP A 22 17.72 -7.47 -52.01
CA ASP A 22 18.94 -6.62 -52.15
C ASP A 22 18.76 -5.29 -52.93
N GLY A 23 19.29 -4.20 -52.35
CA GLY A 23 19.23 -2.82 -52.84
C GLY A 23 19.43 -1.78 -51.73
N GLY A 24 20.69 -1.50 -51.34
CA GLY A 24 21.07 -0.34 -50.48
C GLY A 24 21.02 1.02 -51.23
N PRO A 25 21.59 2.14 -50.72
CA PRO A 25 22.36 2.34 -49.48
C PRO A 25 21.93 3.56 -48.59
N GLN A 26 22.44 3.56 -47.35
CA GLN A 26 22.89 4.65 -46.44
C GLN A 26 22.33 6.09 -46.58
N ILE A 27 22.01 6.74 -45.43
CA ILE A 27 22.69 7.93 -44.85
C ILE A 27 21.82 8.64 -43.77
N GLN A 28 22.48 8.94 -42.63
CA GLN A 28 22.18 9.94 -41.55
C GLN A 28 21.00 9.66 -40.58
N ASN A 29 21.29 9.32 -39.31
CA ASN A 29 21.52 10.23 -38.17
C ASN A 29 20.20 10.95 -37.83
N GLU A 30 19.56 10.74 -36.68
CA GLU A 30 19.97 11.31 -35.40
C GLU A 30 19.06 10.81 -34.27
N ALA A 31 19.60 10.78 -33.06
CA ALA A 31 19.07 10.15 -31.86
C ALA A 31 17.62 10.50 -31.52
N GLN A 32 16.68 9.62 -31.86
CA GLN A 32 15.45 9.50 -31.09
C GLN A 32 15.78 8.74 -29.81
N SER A 33 16.34 9.47 -28.84
CA SER A 33 16.21 9.10 -27.44
C SER A 33 14.72 9.00 -27.18
N THR A 34 14.18 7.78 -27.29
CA THR A 34 12.87 7.44 -26.77
C THR A 34 12.99 7.62 -25.27
N LEU A 35 12.73 8.86 -24.83
CA LEU A 35 12.41 9.18 -23.46
C LEU A 35 11.27 8.23 -23.10
N LEU A 36 11.62 7.15 -22.41
CA LEU A 36 10.67 6.37 -21.66
C LEU A 36 9.82 7.39 -20.90
N PRO A 37 8.47 7.35 -20.99
CA PRO A 37 7.68 8.18 -20.12
C PRO A 37 8.15 7.88 -18.71
N LEU A 38 8.67 8.90 -18.02
CA LEU A 38 8.97 8.78 -16.60
C LEU A 38 7.75 8.15 -15.96
N PRO A 39 7.89 7.20 -15.01
CA PRO A 39 6.74 6.79 -14.23
C PRO A 39 6.14 8.08 -13.69
N ASP A 40 4.90 8.36 -14.09
CA ASP A 40 4.07 9.38 -13.47
C ASP A 40 4.39 9.31 -11.99
N ILE A 41 4.99 10.38 -11.45
CA ILE A 41 4.99 10.62 -10.01
C ILE A 41 3.52 10.72 -9.73
N THR A 42 2.92 9.58 -9.41
CA THR A 42 1.49 9.43 -9.33
C THR A 42 1.08 10.22 -8.11
N LEU A 43 0.80 11.50 -8.33
CA LEU A 43 -0.20 12.25 -7.57
C LEU A 43 -1.56 11.62 -7.92
N GLN A 44 -1.68 10.32 -7.67
CA GLN A 44 -2.96 9.67 -7.57
C GLN A 44 -3.54 10.33 -6.33
N THR A 45 -4.47 11.26 -6.53
CA THR A 45 -5.35 11.81 -5.50
C THR A 45 -6.25 10.70 -4.98
N LYS A 46 -5.63 9.65 -4.45
CA LYS A 46 -6.25 8.58 -3.71
C LYS A 46 -6.56 9.18 -2.35
N THR A 47 -7.81 9.11 -1.95
CA THR A 47 -8.21 9.51 -0.60
C THR A 47 -7.27 8.83 0.41
N PRO A 48 -6.60 9.61 1.27
CA PRO A 48 -5.61 9.07 2.20
C PRO A 48 -6.24 7.98 3.07
N SER A 49 -5.79 6.74 2.88
CA SER A 49 -6.29 5.62 3.68
C SER A 49 -5.63 5.63 5.05
N LEU A 50 -6.37 5.32 6.12
CA LEU A 50 -5.80 5.16 7.47
C LEU A 50 -4.71 4.08 7.57
N LYS A 51 -4.68 3.13 6.64
CA LYS A 51 -3.64 2.10 6.55
C LYS A 51 -2.33 2.59 5.93
N SER A 52 -2.29 3.84 5.43
CA SER A 52 -1.08 4.42 4.86
C SER A 52 -0.09 4.77 5.97
N THR A 53 1.16 4.33 5.82
CA THR A 53 2.25 4.65 6.74
C THR A 53 2.40 6.15 6.97
N GLU A 54 2.29 6.96 5.91
CA GLU A 54 2.37 8.43 6.02
C GLU A 54 1.24 9.00 6.89
N VAL A 55 0.01 8.49 6.69
CA VAL A 55 -1.17 8.92 7.44
C VAL A 55 -1.05 8.54 8.92
N LEU A 56 -0.57 7.33 9.21
CA LEU A 56 -0.34 6.86 10.58
C LEU A 56 0.63 7.78 11.33
N TYR A 57 1.74 8.18 10.70
CA TYR A 57 2.69 9.11 11.32
C TYR A 57 2.08 10.51 11.54
N LYS A 58 1.30 11.03 10.58
CA LYS A 58 0.58 12.30 10.77
C LYS A 58 -0.40 12.24 11.94
N ILE A 59 -1.11 11.13 12.12
CA ILE A 59 -2.01 10.91 13.26
C ILE A 59 -1.23 10.89 14.58
N ILE A 60 -0.09 10.20 14.62
CA ILE A 60 0.79 10.17 15.80
C ILE A 60 1.21 11.59 16.20
N ASP A 61 1.60 12.42 15.23
CA ASP A 61 2.02 13.80 15.48
C ASP A 61 0.86 14.72 15.94
N CYS A 62 -0.40 14.33 15.69
CA CYS A 62 -1.56 15.09 16.15
C CYS A 62 -1.93 14.81 17.61
N ILE A 63 -1.55 13.66 18.16
CA ILE A 63 -2.02 13.18 19.46
C ILE A 63 -0.98 13.48 20.56
N PRO A 64 -1.37 14.12 21.68
CA PRO A 64 -0.45 14.37 22.78
C PRO A 64 0.13 13.07 23.37
N VAL A 65 1.46 13.00 23.50
CA VAL A 65 2.18 11.83 24.04
C VAL A 65 1.59 11.28 25.36
N PRO A 66 1.23 12.10 26.37
CA PRO A 66 0.67 11.59 27.62
C PRO A 66 -0.68 10.87 27.44
N ARG A 67 -1.44 11.24 26.40
CA ARG A 67 -2.76 10.69 26.08
C ARG A 67 -2.68 9.45 25.18
N TRP A 68 -1.52 9.16 24.61
CA TRP A 68 -1.34 8.09 23.63
C TRP A 68 -1.74 6.71 24.15
N LYS A 69 -1.16 6.28 25.30
CA LYS A 69 -1.43 4.94 25.85
C LYS A 69 -2.89 4.76 26.26
N GLU A 70 -3.52 5.83 26.77
CA GLU A 70 -4.95 5.83 27.11
C GLU A 70 -5.81 5.64 25.86
N MET A 71 -5.51 6.37 24.78
CA MET A 71 -6.20 6.21 23.49
C MET A 71 -6.08 4.79 22.94
N ILE A 72 -4.88 4.21 22.92
CA ILE A 72 -4.64 2.86 22.38
C ILE A 72 -5.40 1.78 23.16
N ARG A 73 -5.55 1.94 24.49
CA ARG A 73 -6.38 1.04 25.31
C ARG A 73 -7.86 1.14 24.95
N LEU A 74 -8.37 2.36 24.74
CA LEU A 74 -9.76 2.58 24.33
C LEU A 74 -10.05 2.05 22.93
N LEU A 75 -9.04 2.03 22.05
CA LEU A 75 -9.10 1.36 20.75
C LEU A 75 -9.15 -0.18 20.84
N GLY A 76 -8.97 -0.74 22.05
CA GLY A 76 -9.05 -2.19 22.30
C GLY A 76 -7.74 -2.94 22.18
N VAL A 77 -6.60 -2.25 22.08
CA VAL A 77 -5.29 -2.91 22.13
C VAL A 77 -4.95 -3.24 23.59
N SER A 78 -4.66 -4.51 23.87
CA SER A 78 -4.38 -4.98 25.23
C SER A 78 -3.08 -4.42 25.79
N ASP A 79 -2.98 -4.25 27.11
CA ASP A 79 -1.75 -3.81 27.77
C ASP A 79 -0.54 -4.70 27.44
N ASN A 80 -0.76 -6.00 27.24
CA ASN A 80 0.30 -6.93 26.82
C ASN A 80 0.88 -6.56 25.45
N ASN A 81 0.02 -6.23 24.47
CA ASN A 81 0.46 -5.82 23.14
C ASN A 81 1.13 -4.43 23.19
N ILE A 82 0.59 -3.51 23.99
CA ILE A 82 1.19 -2.19 24.19
C ILE A 82 2.61 -2.32 24.76
N GLU A 83 2.78 -3.12 25.81
CA GLU A 83 4.08 -3.33 26.45
C GLU A 83 5.06 -4.02 25.50
N ARG A 84 4.59 -5.02 24.76
CA ARG A 84 5.38 -5.69 23.72
C ARG A 84 5.90 -4.70 22.67
N CYS A 85 5.04 -3.84 22.11
CA CYS A 85 5.45 -2.83 21.13
C CYS A 85 6.49 -1.86 21.71
N MET A 86 6.37 -1.49 23.00
CA MET A 86 7.34 -0.63 23.68
C MET A 86 8.71 -1.30 23.86
N GLN A 87 8.73 -2.61 24.12
CA GLN A 87 9.97 -3.36 24.32
C GLN A 87 10.69 -3.69 23.00
N GLU A 88 9.92 -3.98 21.94
CA GLU A 88 10.46 -4.31 20.62
C GLU A 88 11.04 -3.10 19.89
N ASN A 89 10.64 -1.88 20.26
CA ASN A 89 11.04 -0.65 19.59
C ASN A 89 11.94 0.23 20.46
N ARG A 90 13.12 0.58 19.95
CA ARG A 90 14.06 1.50 20.62
C ARG A 90 13.54 2.93 20.70
N HIS A 91 12.74 3.34 19.72
CA HIS A 91 12.20 4.69 19.61
C HIS A 91 10.71 4.67 19.94
N TYR A 92 10.29 5.58 20.82
CA TYR A 92 8.90 5.67 21.24
C TYR A 92 7.94 5.89 20.06
N LYS A 93 8.33 6.72 19.07
CA LYS A 93 7.51 6.98 17.88
C LYS A 93 7.27 5.72 17.04
N GLU A 94 8.26 4.83 16.93
CA GLU A 94 8.10 3.53 16.26
C GLU A 94 7.17 2.61 17.07
N ALA A 95 7.27 2.63 18.40
CA ALA A 95 6.32 1.91 19.25
C ALA A 95 4.88 2.43 19.07
N GLN A 96 4.68 3.75 18.98
CA GLN A 96 3.38 4.35 18.69
C GLN A 96 2.87 3.89 17.31
N TYR A 97 3.72 3.91 16.30
CA TYR A 97 3.37 3.41 14.97
C TYR A 97 2.93 1.95 15.01
N GLU A 98 3.69 1.06 15.63
CA GLU A 98 3.36 -0.35 15.71
C GLU A 98 2.03 -0.60 16.45
N MET A 99 1.78 0.12 17.55
CA MET A 99 0.49 0.05 18.27
C MET A 99 -0.70 0.45 17.39
N LEU A 100 -0.59 1.57 16.68
CA LEU A 100 -1.66 2.09 15.85
C LEU A 100 -1.85 1.22 14.59
N SER A 101 -0.74 0.82 13.97
CA SER A 101 -0.73 -0.07 12.80
C SER A 101 -1.40 -1.40 13.13
N TYR A 102 -1.03 -2.04 14.23
CA TYR A 102 -1.65 -3.29 14.70
C TYR A 102 -3.16 -3.15 14.79
N TRP A 103 -3.63 -2.06 15.38
CA TRP A 103 -5.06 -1.80 15.53
C TRP A 103 -5.77 -1.54 14.20
N VAL A 104 -5.25 -0.65 13.34
CA VAL A 104 -5.89 -0.31 12.05
C VAL A 104 -5.98 -1.53 11.13
N HIS A 105 -5.00 -2.43 11.17
CA HIS A 105 -5.02 -3.66 10.37
C HIS A 105 -6.02 -4.70 10.91
N GLY A 106 -6.28 -4.70 12.22
CA GLY A 106 -7.31 -5.54 12.85
C GLY A 106 -8.74 -4.98 12.73
N ALA A 107 -8.90 -3.66 12.61
CA ALA A 107 -10.18 -3.00 12.38
C ALA A 107 -10.66 -3.28 10.94
N GLY A 108 -11.55 -4.27 10.78
CA GLY A 108 -11.88 -4.91 9.48
C GLY A 108 -11.92 -3.99 8.25
N SER A 109 -12.65 -2.87 8.31
CA SER A 109 -12.70 -1.85 7.24
C SER A 109 -12.04 -0.53 7.68
N SER A 110 -11.38 0.15 6.73
CA SER A 110 -10.80 1.49 6.96
C SER A 110 -11.82 2.52 7.43
N GLN A 111 -13.10 2.38 7.04
CA GLN A 111 -14.16 3.29 7.50
C GLN A 111 -14.49 3.07 8.98
N VAL A 112 -14.60 1.80 9.41
CA VAL A 112 -14.88 1.43 10.80
C VAL A 112 -13.73 1.87 11.70
N ALA A 113 -12.49 1.67 11.26
CA ALA A 113 -11.30 2.20 11.95
C ALA A 113 -11.42 3.72 12.12
N ARG A 114 -11.72 4.47 11.06
CA ARG A 114 -11.85 5.94 11.12
C ARG A 114 -12.91 6.41 12.10
N GLU A 115 -14.10 5.82 12.04
CA GLU A 115 -15.21 6.18 12.93
C GLU A 115 -14.85 5.89 14.40
N THR A 116 -14.22 4.75 14.66
CA THR A 116 -13.79 4.34 16.01
C THR A 116 -12.71 5.26 16.56
N LEU A 117 -11.69 5.59 15.75
CA LEU A 117 -10.64 6.54 16.13
C LEU A 117 -11.23 7.89 16.53
N PHE A 118 -12.13 8.42 15.72
CA PHE A 118 -12.73 9.73 15.98
C PHE A 118 -13.65 9.72 17.19
N ASN A 119 -14.37 8.63 17.45
CA ASN A 119 -15.18 8.48 18.65
C ASN A 119 -14.30 8.49 19.90
N VAL A 120 -13.25 7.66 19.95
CA VAL A 120 -12.32 7.61 21.09
C VAL A 120 -11.64 8.95 21.34
N LEU A 121 -11.16 9.62 20.28
CA LEU A 121 -10.54 10.94 20.42
C LEU A 121 -11.54 11.99 20.98
N ARG A 122 -12.82 11.95 20.59
CA ARG A 122 -13.86 12.83 21.16
C ARG A 122 -14.14 12.51 22.62
N GLU A 123 -14.23 11.25 22.99
CA GLU A 123 -14.41 10.81 24.39
C GLU A 123 -13.27 11.28 25.30
N MET A 124 -12.05 11.32 24.77
CA MET A 124 -10.87 11.82 25.47
C MET A 124 -10.75 13.36 25.48
N HIS A 125 -11.76 14.08 24.99
CA HIS A 125 -11.75 15.54 24.81
C HIS A 125 -10.64 16.04 23.87
N LEU A 126 -10.20 15.22 22.92
CA LEU A 126 -9.23 15.55 21.87
C LEU A 126 -9.92 15.98 20.57
N GLY A 127 -11.02 16.73 20.67
CA GLY A 127 -11.79 17.21 19.50
C GLY A 127 -10.94 17.99 18.49
N GLY A 128 -10.03 18.85 18.96
CA GLY A 128 -9.11 19.57 18.07
C GLY A 128 -8.09 18.67 17.35
N CYS A 129 -7.80 17.47 17.86
CA CYS A 129 -7.01 16.48 17.12
C CYS A 129 -7.83 15.83 16.01
N VAL A 130 -9.13 15.59 16.27
CA VAL A 130 -10.05 15.04 15.24
C VAL A 130 -10.14 16.00 14.06
N GLU A 131 -10.34 17.29 14.30
CA GLU A 131 -10.39 18.32 13.25
C GLU A 131 -9.13 18.30 12.38
N LYS A 132 -7.93 18.33 13.01
CA LYS A 132 -6.65 18.23 12.29
C LYS A 132 -6.52 16.96 11.47
N ILE A 133 -6.94 15.82 12.01
CA ILE A 133 -6.85 14.54 11.31
C ILE A 133 -7.80 14.51 10.09
N GLN A 134 -8.98 15.13 10.19
CA GLN A 134 -9.92 15.25 9.08
C GLN A 134 -9.41 16.15 7.94
N GLU A 135 -8.49 17.09 8.20
CA GLU A 135 -7.94 17.95 7.14
C GLU A 135 -7.03 17.20 6.16
N PHE A 136 -6.42 16.09 6.59
CA PHE A 136 -5.47 15.32 5.77
C PHE A 136 -5.91 13.89 5.48
N LEU A 137 -7.12 13.49 5.86
CA LEU A 137 -7.76 12.21 5.53
C LEU A 137 -8.83 12.39 4.45
#